data_AF-A0A0V7ZG53-F1
#
_entry.id   AF-A0A0V7ZG53-F1
#
_cell.length_a   1.000
_cell.length_b   1.000
_cell.length_c   1.000
_cell.angle_alpha   90.00
_cell.angle_beta   90.00
_cell.angle_gamma   90.00
#
_symmetry.space_group_name_H-M   'P 1'
#
loop_
_entity.id
_entity.type
_entity.pdbx_description
1 polymer ?
#
loop_
_entity_poly.entity_id
_entity_poly.type
_entity_poly.pdbx_seq_one_letter_code
_entity_poly.pdbx_strand_id
1 'polypeptide(L)' 'MSEFFRQAGMALLGGWIIGVVFAGIRLPAPVPPLLGLIGAFGILLGGYCYELIFKMFR' A
#
# COMPACT_ATOMS: atom_id res chain seq x y z
N MET A 1 17.91 3.92 -3.82
CA MET A 1 17.20 3.37 -4.99
C MET A 1 17.09 1.85 -4.90
N SER A 2 18.20 1.11 -4.79
CA SER A 2 18.22 -0.36 -4.64
C SER A 2 17.44 -0.87 -3.42
N GLU A 3 17.53 -0.17 -2.29
CA GLU A 3 16.88 -0.58 -1.04
C GLU A 3 15.34 -0.53 -1.12
N PHE A 4 14.79 0.46 -1.82
CA PHE A 4 13.34 0.57 -2.04
C PHE A 4 12.81 -0.62 -2.84
N PHE A 5 13.45 -0.94 -3.97
CA PHE A 5 13.04 -2.08 -4.80
C PHE A 5 13.18 -3.40 -4.05
N ARG A 6 14.20 -3.54 -3.19
CA ARG A 6 14.35 -4.71 -2.32
C ARG A 6 13.18 -4.83 -1.35
N GLN A 7 12.84 -3.75 -0.65
CA GLN A 7 11.73 -3.73 0.31
C GLN A 7 10.38 -3.94 -0.38
N ALA A 8 10.12 -3.28 -1.50
CA ALA A 8 8.91 -3.45 -2.29
C ALA A 8 8.77 -4.89 -2.80
N GLY A 9 9.86 -5.48 -3.32
CA GLY A 9 9.88 -6.87 -3.74
C GLY A 9 9.57 -7.84 -2.60
N MET A 10 10.19 -7.65 -1.43
CA MET A 10 9.92 -8.47 -0.25
C MET A 10 8.47 -8.32 0.25
N ALA A 11 7.93 -7.09 0.27
CA ALA A 11 6.55 -6.83 0.68
C ALA A 11 5.53 -7.46 -0.29
N LEU A 12 5.76 -7.32 -1.59
CA LEU A 12 4.91 -7.93 -2.63
C LEU A 12 4.95 -9.46 -2.56
N LEU A 13 6.15 -10.05 -2.43
CA LEU A 13 6.30 -11.51 -2.31
C LEU A 13 5.66 -12.04 -1.02
N GLY A 14 5.88 -11.37 0.12
CA GLY A 14 5.26 -11.74 1.38
C GLY A 14 3.72 -11.69 1.32
N GLY A 15 3.17 -10.59 0.81
CA GLY A 15 1.72 -10.45 0.62
C GLY A 15 1.15 -11.50 -0.33
N TRP A 16 1.84 -11.81 -1.42
CA TRP A 16 1.44 -12.84 -2.37
C TRP A 16 1.44 -14.25 -1.75
N ILE A 17 2.51 -14.63 -1.05
CA ILE A 17 2.60 -15.95 -0.38
C ILE A 17 1.47 -16.10 0.64
N ILE A 18 1.25 -15.10 1.50
CA ILE A 18 0.17 -15.13 2.49
C ILE A 18 -1.20 -15.22 1.79
N GLY A 19 -1.42 -14.44 0.73
CA GLY A 19 -2.65 -14.49 -0.05
C GLY A 19 -2.92 -15.89 -0.64
N VAL A 20 -1.91 -16.51 -1.25
CA VAL A 20 -2.01 -17.86 -1.82
C VAL A 20 -2.29 -18.91 -0.75
N VAL A 21 -1.57 -18.86 0.39
CA VAL A 21 -1.77 -19.79 1.50
C VAL A 21 -3.18 -19.69 2.05
N PHE A 22 -3.65 -18.48 2.35
CA PHE A 22 -4.99 -18.25 2.91
C PHE A 22 -6.11 -18.64 1.93
N ALA A 23 -5.94 -18.34 0.64
CA ALA A 23 -6.86 -18.79 -0.39
C ALA A 23 -6.89 -20.33 -0.51
N GLY A 24 -5.73 -20.98 -0.44
CA GLY A 24 -5.61 -22.44 -0.51
C GLY A 24 -6.30 -23.17 0.65
N ILE A 25 -6.20 -22.62 1.86
CA ILE A 25 -6.88 -23.15 3.06
C ILE A 25 -8.30 -22.59 3.26
N ARG A 26 -8.81 -21.79 2.31
CA ARG A 26 -10.13 -21.12 2.36
C ARG A 26 -10.38 -20.29 3.62
N LEU A 27 -9.32 -19.76 4.23
CA LEU A 27 -9.45 -18.81 5.32
C LEU A 27 -9.66 -17.40 4.77
N PRO A 28 -10.47 -16.57 5.43
CA PRO A 28 -10.55 -15.15 5.10
C PRO A 28 -9.15 -14.53 5.25
N ALA A 29 -8.71 -13.81 4.22
CA ALA A 29 -7.40 -13.17 4.22
C ALA A 29 -7.30 -12.13 5.36
N PRO A 30 -6.15 -12.01 6.04
CA PRO A 30 -5.93 -11.06 7.14
C PRO A 30 -5.67 -9.63 6.63
N VAL A 31 -6.15 -9.30 5.43
CA VAL A 31 -5.90 -8.02 4.75
C VAL A 31 -6.77 -6.91 5.37
N PRO A 32 -6.28 -5.65 5.41
CA PRO A 32 -7.13 -4.52 5.75
C PRO A 32 -8.40 -4.47 4.86
N PRO A 33 -9.52 -3.93 5.36
CA PRO A 33 -10.69 -3.68 4.54
C PRO A 33 -10.34 -2.86 3.30
N LEU A 34 -10.94 -3.17 2.15
CA LEU A 34 -10.68 -2.48 0.88
C LEU A 34 -10.86 -0.96 1.02
N LEU A 35 -11.88 -0.53 1.77
CA LEU A 35 -12.11 0.88 2.09
C LEU A 35 -10.95 1.52 2.86
N GLY A 36 -10.28 0.76 3.74
CA GLY A 36 -9.09 1.23 4.47
C GLY A 36 -7.90 1.48 3.53
N LEU A 37 -7.70 0.62 2.52
CA LEU A 37 -6.67 0.82 1.49
C LEU A 37 -6.95 2.06 0.64
N ILE A 38 -8.22 2.26 0.23
CA ILE A 38 -8.65 3.45 -0.51
C ILE A 38 -8.44 4.72 0.34
N GLY A 39 -8.78 4.67 1.63
CA GLY A 39 -8.53 5.77 2.57
C GLY A 39 -7.04 6.11 2.70
N ALA A 40 -6.19 5.10 2.86
CA ALA A 40 -4.73 5.29 2.95
C ALA A 40 -4.15 5.93 1.68
N PHE A 41 -4.60 5.50 0.50
CA PHE A 41 -4.23 6.15 -0.75
C PHE A 41 -4.66 7.61 -0.80
N GLY A 42 -5.90 7.91 -0.40
CA GLY A 42 -6.41 9.27 -0.33
C GLY A 42 -5.60 10.18 0.59
N ILE A 43 -5.11 9.67 1.73
CA ILE A 43 -4.25 10.41 2.65
C ILE A 43 -2.92 10.78 1.97
N LEU A 44 -2.26 9.82 1.33
CA LEU A 44 -0.98 10.06 0.64
C LEU A 44 -1.14 11.04 -0.51
N LEU A 45 -2.20 10.89 -1.30
CA LEU A 45 -2.51 11.80 -2.41
C LEU A 45 -2.83 13.20 -1.90
N GLY A 46 -3.61 13.32 -0.82
CA GLY A 46 -3.93 14.60 -0.19
C GLY A 46 -2.67 15.34 0.29
N GLY A 47 -1.73 14.63 0.93
CA GLY A 47 -0.44 15.19 1.33
C GLY A 47 0.38 15.69 0.13
N TYR A 48 0.40 14.93 -0.96
CA TYR A 48 1.06 15.35 -2.20
C TYR A 48 0.41 16.59 -2.83
N CYS A 49 -0.94 16.65 -2.86
CA CYS A 49 -1.67 17.81 -3.34
C CYS A 49 -1.43 19.04 -2.46
N TYR A 50 -1.35 18.89 -1.14
CA TYR A 50 -1.04 19.98 -0.22
C TYR A 50 0.35 20.56 -0.50
N GLU A 51 1.37 19.73 -0.65
CA GLU A 51 2.73 20.15 -1.01
C GLU A 51 2.77 20.89 -2.35
N LEU A 52 2.00 20.44 -3.35
CA LEU A 52 1.89 21.13 -4.64
C LEU A 52 1.24 22.51 -4.49
N ILE A 53 0.12 22.61 -3.77
CA ILE A 53 -0.57 23.87 -3.52
C ILE A 53 0.36 24.83 -2.78
N PHE A 54 0.99 24.37 -1.71
CA PHE A 54 1.90 25.19 -0.91
C PHE A 54 3.09 25.71 -1.74
N LYS A 55 3.65 24.88 -2.64
CA LYS A 55 4.69 25.30 -3.58
C LYS A 55 4.24 26.33 -4.62
N MET A 56 2.95 26.40 -4.94
CA MET A 56 2.43 27.44 -5.86
C MET A 56 2.22 28.79 -5.16
N PHE A 57 2.00 28.79 -3.85
CA PHE A 57 1.79 30.01 -3.04
C PHE A 57 3.07 30.58 -2.42
N ARG A 58 4.22 29.92 -2.61
CA ARG A 58 5.55 30.35 -2.14
C ARG A 58 6.47 30.61 -3.33
#